data_AF-A0A9P7HYT2-F1
#
_entry.id   AF-A0A9P7HYT2-F1
#
_cell.length_a   1.000
_cell.length_b   1.000
_cell.length_c   1.000
_cell.angle_alpha   90.00
_cell.angle_beta   90.00
_cell.angle_gamma   90.00
#
_symmetry.space_group_name_H-M   'P 1'
#
loop_
_entity.id
_entity.type
_entity.pdbx_description
1 polymer ?
#
loop_
_entity_poly.entity_id
_entity_poly.type
_entity_poly.pdbx_seq_one_letter_code
_entity_poly.pdbx_strand_id
1 'polypeptide(L)'
;MALQDKERFEKLEENGFMVNREADLTQILFEQAGRHYMDIKVKSGSQITGFNSHGLSFADGSKVSADVVVFATGYESNMKLAISKLLDPEVADQLDECWLLDREGNPRGSWKPVGHPNIWYCPGDIGTSRFFSRFLALQIKAEVEGTPFRPYDK
;
A
#
# COMPACT_ATOMS: atom_id res chain seq x y z
N MET A 1 21.31 -17.71 -1.49
CA MET A 1 20.63 -17.45 -0.20
C MET A 1 19.55 -18.48 0.11
N ALA A 2 18.50 -18.64 -0.70
CA ALA A 2 17.44 -19.60 -0.36
C ALA A 2 17.88 -21.08 -0.36
N LEU A 3 18.67 -21.49 -1.37
CA LEU A 3 19.23 -22.85 -1.46
C LEU A 3 20.28 -23.18 -0.38
N GLN A 4 20.83 -22.16 0.31
CA GLN A 4 21.86 -22.36 1.33
C GLN A 4 21.28 -22.69 2.71
N ASP A 5 19.98 -22.48 2.92
CA ASP A 5 19.32 -22.66 4.21
C ASP A 5 18.02 -23.48 4.06
N LYS A 6 18.16 -24.65 3.43
CA LYS A 6 17.04 -25.55 3.08
C LYS A 6 16.17 -25.88 4.32
N GLU A 7 16.81 -26.15 5.45
CA GLU A 7 16.12 -26.50 6.70
C GLU A 7 15.23 -25.36 7.20
N ARG A 8 15.68 -24.10 7.12
CA ARG A 8 14.86 -22.95 7.50
C ARG A 8 13.62 -22.83 6.62
N PHE A 9 13.75 -23.00 5.31
CA PHE A 9 12.60 -22.86 4.40
C PHE A 9 11.59 -24.00 4.57
N GLU A 10 12.05 -25.22 4.87
CA GLU A 10 11.17 -26.33 5.24
C GLU A 10 10.39 -26.03 6.52
N LYS A 11 11.06 -25.53 7.57
CA LYS A 11 10.38 -25.11 8.81
C LYS A 11 9.36 -23.97 8.58
N LEU A 12 9.66 -23.05 7.67
CA LEU A 12 8.72 -21.97 7.32
C LEU A 12 7.47 -22.51 6.61
N GLU A 13 7.63 -23.44 5.68
CA GLU A 13 6.51 -24.10 5.00
C GLU A 13 5.66 -24.93 5.99
N GLU A 14 6.29 -25.67 6.90
CA GLU A 14 5.61 -26.38 8.00
C GLU A 14 4.82 -25.42 8.91
N ASN A 15 5.34 -24.21 9.14
CA ASN A 15 4.67 -23.15 9.88
C ASN A 15 3.60 -22.39 9.07
N GLY A 16 3.35 -22.81 7.82
CA GLY A 16 2.28 -22.31 6.96
C GLY A 16 2.65 -21.09 6.13
N PHE A 17 3.93 -20.72 6.02
CA PHE A 17 4.38 -19.68 5.10
C PHE A 17 4.35 -20.19 3.65
N MET A 18 3.82 -19.37 2.74
CA MET A 18 3.99 -19.60 1.31
C MET A 18 5.37 -19.10 0.87
N VAL A 19 6.34 -20.01 0.87
CA VAL A 19 7.74 -19.68 0.57
C VAL A 19 7.97 -19.58 -0.93
N ASN A 20 8.60 -18.48 -1.37
CA ASN A 20 9.25 -18.43 -2.68
C ASN A 20 10.76 -18.74 -2.50
N ARG A 21 11.17 -19.95 -2.92
CA ARG A 21 12.57 -20.42 -2.82
C ARG A 21 13.47 -19.90 -3.95
N GLU A 22 12.90 -19.31 -4.98
CA GLU A 22 13.62 -18.88 -6.19
C GLU A 22 13.82 -17.36 -6.26
N ALA A 23 13.14 -16.60 -5.40
CA ALA A 23 13.27 -15.15 -5.37
C ALA A 23 14.72 -14.71 -5.13
N ASP A 24 15.25 -13.92 -6.04
CA ASP A 24 16.53 -13.25 -5.84
C ASP A 24 16.36 -11.98 -4.97
N LEU A 25 17.49 -11.44 -4.50
CA LEU A 25 17.50 -10.29 -3.61
C LEU A 25 16.85 -9.05 -4.26
N THR A 26 17.03 -8.86 -5.57
CA THR A 26 16.45 -7.75 -6.31
C THR A 26 14.94 -7.86 -6.31
N GLN A 27 14.40 -9.04 -6.59
CA GLN A 27 12.96 -9.30 -6.55
C GLN A 27 12.37 -9.06 -5.16
N ILE A 28 13.03 -9.56 -4.11
CA ILE A 28 12.57 -9.36 -2.71
C ILE A 28 12.53 -7.87 -2.36
N LEU A 29 13.56 -7.11 -2.73
CA LEU A 29 13.64 -5.68 -2.43
C LEU A 29 12.61 -4.86 -3.20
N PHE A 30 12.51 -5.06 -4.51
CA PHE A 30 11.71 -4.18 -5.37
C PHE A 30 10.25 -4.61 -5.53
N GLU A 31 9.96 -5.91 -5.61
CA GLU A 31 8.59 -6.40 -5.84
C GLU A 31 7.88 -6.75 -4.53
N GLN A 32 8.64 -7.17 -3.52
CA GLN A 32 8.09 -7.58 -2.22
C GLN A 32 8.37 -6.58 -1.12
N ALA A 33 8.89 -5.39 -1.45
CA ALA A 33 9.20 -4.30 -0.52
C ALA A 33 10.07 -4.75 0.67
N GLY A 34 11.05 -5.61 0.42
CA GLY A 34 11.93 -6.13 1.45
C GLY A 34 11.27 -7.15 2.39
N ARG A 35 10.20 -7.84 1.95
CA ARG A 35 9.53 -8.89 2.73
C ARG A 35 10.53 -9.85 3.39
N HIS A 36 10.32 -10.12 4.67
CA HIS A 36 11.10 -11.09 5.45
C HIS A 36 10.16 -12.06 6.17
N TYR A 37 10.65 -13.29 6.40
CA TYR A 37 9.95 -14.28 7.21
C TYR A 37 10.23 -14.05 8.69
N MET A 38 9.19 -14.09 9.51
CA MET A 38 9.27 -13.96 10.97
C MET A 38 8.93 -15.30 11.63
N ASP A 39 9.40 -15.49 12.86
CA ASP A 39 9.10 -16.70 13.64
C ASP A 39 7.72 -16.57 14.31
N ILE A 40 6.67 -16.79 13.52
CA ILE A 40 5.27 -16.78 13.93
C ILE A 40 4.53 -17.92 13.22
N LYS A 41 3.43 -18.42 13.82
CA LYS A 41 2.54 -19.38 13.14
C LYS A 41 1.68 -18.65 12.12
N VAL A 42 1.62 -19.18 10.90
CA VAL A 42 0.81 -18.63 9.81
C VAL A 42 -0.24 -19.65 9.38
N LYS A 43 -1.47 -19.17 9.15
CA LYS A 43 -2.51 -19.94 8.46
C LYS A 43 -2.72 -19.33 7.07
N SER A 44 -2.24 -20.03 6.04
CA SER A 44 -2.37 -19.63 4.63
C SER A 44 -3.34 -20.56 3.88
N GLY A 45 -3.68 -20.20 2.64
CA GLY A 45 -4.42 -21.08 1.72
C GLY A 45 -5.92 -21.21 1.99
N SER A 46 -6.46 -20.52 3.00
CA SER A 46 -7.89 -20.50 3.27
C SER A 46 -8.35 -19.12 3.72
N GLN A 47 -9.45 -18.63 3.16
CA GLN A 47 -10.03 -17.35 3.52
C GLN A 47 -10.84 -17.46 4.82
N ILE A 48 -10.85 -16.37 5.60
CA ILE A 48 -11.72 -16.23 6.76
C ILE A 48 -13.16 -16.08 6.25
N THR A 49 -14.08 -16.90 6.76
CA THR A 49 -15.51 -16.85 6.42
C THR A 49 -16.34 -16.12 7.48
N GLY A 50 -15.82 -15.97 8.69
CA GLY A 50 -16.45 -15.18 9.74
C GLY A 50 -15.90 -15.45 11.12
N PHE A 51 -16.50 -14.78 12.10
CA PHE A 51 -16.25 -15.00 13.52
C PHE A 51 -17.14 -16.13 14.05
N ASN A 52 -16.64 -16.84 15.05
CA ASN A 52 -17.43 -17.74 15.89
C ASN A 52 -17.29 -17.31 17.36
N SER A 53 -17.99 -18.01 18.27
CA SER A 53 -18.01 -17.67 19.69
C SER A 53 -16.65 -17.71 20.38
N HIS A 54 -15.61 -18.26 19.74
CA HIS A 54 -14.27 -18.44 20.32
C HIS A 54 -13.14 -17.94 19.40
N GLY A 55 -13.43 -17.32 18.25
CA GLY A 55 -12.40 -16.88 17.30
C GLY A 55 -12.87 -16.83 15.85
N LEU A 56 -12.09 -17.41 14.94
CA LEU A 56 -12.27 -17.32 13.48
C LEU A 56 -12.63 -18.68 12.85
N SER A 57 -13.46 -18.62 11.81
CA SER A 57 -13.81 -19.75 10.94
C SER A 57 -13.26 -19.52 9.54
N PHE A 58 -12.83 -20.60 8.88
CA PHE A 58 -12.20 -20.56 7.56
C PHE A 58 -12.98 -21.36 6.51
N ALA A 59 -12.75 -21.05 5.24
CA ALA A 59 -13.44 -21.67 4.10
C ALA A 59 -13.13 -23.18 3.96
N ASP A 60 -11.98 -23.62 4.48
CA ASP A 60 -11.58 -25.03 4.54
C ASP A 60 -12.26 -25.79 5.70
N GLY A 61 -13.17 -25.15 6.44
CA GLY A 61 -13.89 -25.71 7.58
C GLY A 61 -13.12 -25.66 8.91
N SER A 62 -11.84 -25.26 8.90
CA SER A 62 -11.05 -25.15 10.12
C SER A 62 -11.41 -23.91 10.94
N LYS A 63 -11.00 -23.93 12.22
CA LYS A 63 -11.25 -22.86 13.19
C LYS A 63 -9.96 -22.51 13.93
N VAL A 64 -9.79 -21.23 14.25
CA VAL A 64 -8.70 -20.73 15.08
C VAL A 64 -9.30 -20.00 16.27
N SER A 65 -8.97 -20.45 17.48
CA SER A 65 -9.36 -19.77 18.70
C SER A 65 -8.55 -18.50 18.88
N ALA A 66 -9.20 -17.41 19.25
CA ALA A 66 -8.55 -16.13 19.52
C ALA A 66 -9.42 -15.29 20.47
N ASP A 67 -8.79 -14.76 21.52
CA ASP A 67 -9.43 -13.80 22.44
C ASP A 67 -9.44 -12.37 21.86
N VAL A 68 -8.48 -12.07 20.97
CA VAL A 68 -8.33 -10.78 20.30
C VAL A 68 -8.06 -11.00 18.82
N VAL A 69 -8.78 -10.28 17.97
CA VAL A 69 -8.57 -10.27 16.52
C VAL A 69 -8.17 -8.86 16.08
N VAL A 70 -7.01 -8.74 15.46
CA VAL A 70 -6.48 -7.48 14.91
C VAL A 70 -6.47 -7.59 13.39
N PHE A 71 -7.18 -6.68 12.71
CA PHE A 71 -7.13 -6.58 11.26
C PHE A 71 -5.91 -5.78 10.82
N ALA A 72 -4.97 -6.46 10.17
CA ALA A 72 -3.81 -5.87 9.52
C ALA A 72 -3.83 -6.13 8.00
N THR A 73 -5.02 -6.13 7.39
CA THR A 73 -5.26 -6.49 5.98
C THR A 73 -4.88 -5.40 4.97
N GLY A 74 -4.24 -4.32 5.43
CA GLY A 74 -3.90 -3.16 4.61
C GLY A 74 -5.08 -2.23 4.38
N TYR A 75 -4.87 -1.25 3.51
CA TYR A 75 -5.85 -0.24 3.09
C TYR A 75 -5.86 -0.15 1.55
N GLU A 76 -6.89 0.50 0.99
CA GLU A 76 -6.96 0.79 -0.45
C GLU A 76 -5.76 1.65 -0.87
N SER A 77 -4.86 1.09 -1.67
CA SER A 77 -3.62 1.76 -2.09
C SER A 77 -3.85 2.72 -3.25
N ASN A 78 -4.95 2.57 -4.01
CA ASN A 78 -5.35 3.55 -5.01
C ASN A 78 -6.02 4.74 -4.31
N MET A 79 -5.27 5.83 -4.15
CA MET A 79 -5.79 7.05 -3.53
C MET A 79 -6.97 7.67 -4.26
N LYS A 80 -7.01 7.62 -5.61
CA LYS A 80 -8.16 8.11 -6.37
C LYS A 80 -9.40 7.31 -6.00
N LEU A 81 -9.34 5.99 -6.06
CA LEU A 81 -10.45 5.12 -5.67
C LEU A 81 -10.87 5.32 -4.20
N ALA A 82 -9.90 5.50 -3.30
CA ALA A 82 -10.18 5.74 -1.89
C ALA A 82 -10.92 7.06 -1.67
N ILE A 83 -10.46 8.16 -2.30
CA ILE A 83 -11.04 9.50 -2.10
C ILE A 83 -12.31 9.72 -2.92
N SER A 84 -12.50 9.02 -4.06
CA SER A 84 -13.75 9.05 -4.84
C SER A 84 -14.97 8.60 -4.04
N LYS A 85 -14.77 7.85 -2.94
CA LYS A 85 -15.86 7.46 -2.02
C LYS A 85 -16.33 8.60 -1.12
N LEU A 86 -15.54 9.68 -1.03
CA LEU A 86 -15.78 10.84 -0.16
C LEU A 86 -16.16 12.10 -0.94
N LEU A 87 -15.98 12.08 -2.26
CA LEU A 87 -16.18 13.23 -3.15
C LEU A 87 -17.37 12.99 -4.06
N ASP A 88 -17.97 14.09 -4.54
CA ASP A 88 -18.97 14.00 -5.61
C ASP A 88 -18.33 13.38 -6.88
N PRO A 89 -19.09 12.59 -7.65
CA PRO A 89 -18.56 11.90 -8.83
C PRO A 89 -17.86 12.83 -9.83
N GLU A 90 -18.39 14.04 -10.03
CA GLU A 90 -17.83 15.02 -10.97
C GLU A 90 -16.48 15.57 -10.51
N VAL A 91 -16.26 15.66 -9.19
CA VAL A 91 -14.97 16.07 -8.62
C VAL A 91 -13.99 14.90 -8.70
N ALA A 92 -14.43 13.70 -8.36
CA ALA A 92 -13.64 12.49 -8.41
C ALA A 92 -13.11 12.18 -9.83
N ASP A 93 -13.92 12.41 -10.86
CA ASP A 93 -13.55 12.18 -12.26
C ASP A 93 -12.44 13.12 -12.74
N GLN A 94 -12.36 14.32 -12.18
CA GLN A 94 -11.28 15.27 -12.48
C GLN A 94 -9.94 14.85 -11.88
N LEU A 95 -9.95 13.95 -10.89
CA LEU A 95 -8.72 13.63 -10.17
C LEU A 95 -7.76 12.78 -10.98
N ASP A 96 -6.48 13.12 -10.89
CA ASP A 96 -5.40 12.34 -11.48
C ASP A 96 -5.18 11.01 -10.74
N GLU A 97 -4.58 10.06 -11.43
CA GLU A 97 -4.07 8.84 -10.81
C GLU A 97 -2.83 9.12 -9.95
N CYS A 98 -2.65 8.37 -8.88
CA CYS A 98 -1.46 8.47 -8.04
C CYS A 98 -0.39 7.46 -8.46
N TRP A 99 0.89 7.84 -8.36
CA TRP A 99 2.09 7.01 -8.61
C TRP A 99 2.31 6.51 -10.04
N LEU A 100 1.30 6.48 -10.91
CA LEU A 100 1.47 6.14 -12.32
C LEU A 100 2.38 7.14 -13.02
N LEU A 101 2.95 6.76 -14.16
CA LEU A 101 3.82 7.65 -14.93
C LEU A 101 3.04 8.46 -15.96
N ASP A 102 3.38 9.73 -16.12
CA ASP A 102 2.94 10.54 -17.26
C ASP A 102 3.81 10.27 -18.50
N ARG A 103 3.54 10.99 -19.60
CA ARG A 103 4.24 10.82 -20.89
C ARG A 103 5.74 11.11 -20.80
N GLU A 104 6.20 11.77 -19.75
CA GLU A 104 7.60 12.08 -19.52
C GLU A 104 8.30 11.10 -18.58
N GLY A 105 7.55 10.16 -18.00
CA GLY A 105 8.05 9.27 -16.97
C GLY A 105 8.04 9.88 -15.57
N ASN A 106 7.33 10.99 -15.33
CA ASN A 106 7.19 11.55 -13.99
C ASN A 106 5.96 10.96 -13.27
N PRO A 107 5.99 10.83 -11.94
CA PRO A 107 4.86 10.31 -11.18
C PRO A 107 3.67 11.28 -11.23
N ARG A 108 2.48 10.77 -11.55
CA ARG A 108 1.20 11.47 -11.57
C ARG A 108 0.65 11.63 -10.16
N GLY A 109 -0.06 12.73 -9.95
CA GLY A 109 -0.75 13.10 -8.71
C GLY A 109 0.08 13.14 -7.41
N SER A 110 1.37 12.83 -7.46
CA SER A 110 2.20 12.63 -6.27
C SER A 110 2.87 13.95 -5.89
N TRP A 111 2.42 14.55 -4.79
CA TRP A 111 2.94 15.81 -4.24
C TRP A 111 2.83 17.02 -5.17
N LYS A 112 1.85 17.01 -6.07
CA LYS A 112 1.50 18.07 -7.03
C LYS A 112 -0.02 18.19 -7.18
N PRO A 113 -0.57 19.24 -7.82
CA PRO A 113 -2.01 19.35 -8.04
C PRO A 113 -2.54 18.14 -8.81
N VAL A 114 -3.74 17.66 -8.45
CA VAL A 114 -4.30 16.40 -8.97
C VAL A 114 -5.48 16.62 -9.91
N GLY A 115 -5.46 17.64 -10.75
CA GLY A 115 -6.50 17.91 -11.76
C GLY A 115 -7.70 18.72 -11.25
N HIS A 116 -8.06 18.63 -9.97
CA HIS A 116 -9.03 19.53 -9.34
C HIS A 116 -8.31 20.61 -8.50
N PRO A 117 -8.74 21.89 -8.54
CA PRO A 117 -8.16 22.94 -7.70
C PRO A 117 -8.33 22.61 -6.22
N ASN A 118 -7.37 23.05 -5.40
CA ASN A 118 -7.39 22.89 -3.93
C ASN A 118 -7.32 21.44 -3.43
N ILE A 119 -7.00 20.47 -4.28
CA ILE A 119 -6.80 19.07 -3.90
C ILE A 119 -5.37 18.66 -4.27
N TRP A 120 -4.71 17.96 -3.33
CA TRP A 120 -3.40 17.35 -3.51
C TRP A 120 -3.38 15.98 -2.85
N TYR A 121 -2.61 15.06 -3.43
CA TYR A 121 -2.25 13.83 -2.72
C TYR A 121 -0.89 13.97 -2.05
N CYS A 122 -0.76 13.35 -0.88
CA CYS A 122 0.52 13.15 -0.20
C CYS A 122 0.82 11.64 -0.07
N PRO A 123 1.12 10.95 -1.19
CA PRO A 123 1.43 9.54 -1.17
C PRO A 123 2.72 9.23 -0.41
N GLY A 124 2.85 7.94 -0.08
CA GLY A 124 4.10 7.33 0.34
C GLY A 124 4.08 6.87 1.79
N ASP A 125 5.19 6.27 2.19
CA ASP A 125 5.45 5.94 3.57
C ASP A 125 5.86 7.19 4.39
N ILE A 126 6.16 6.99 5.67
CA ILE A 126 6.57 8.08 6.57
C ILE A 126 7.78 8.85 6.03
N GLY A 127 8.75 8.17 5.41
CA GLY A 127 9.95 8.81 4.88
C GLY A 127 9.63 9.72 3.71
N THR A 128 8.87 9.20 2.76
CA THR A 128 8.48 9.90 1.54
C THR A 128 7.52 11.06 1.85
N SER A 129 6.46 10.83 2.63
CA SER A 129 5.53 11.89 3.03
C SER A 129 6.24 12.98 3.84
N ARG A 130 7.19 12.62 4.73
CA ARG A 130 7.97 13.62 5.48
C ARG A 130 8.79 14.50 4.55
N PHE A 131 9.50 13.91 3.60
CA PHE A 131 10.33 14.65 2.65
C PHE A 131 9.47 15.59 1.78
N PHE A 132 8.36 15.09 1.23
CA PHE A 132 7.59 15.84 0.24
C PHE A 132 6.55 16.80 0.83
N SER A 133 6.14 16.61 2.09
CA SER A 133 5.15 17.48 2.77
C SER A 133 5.49 18.97 2.70
N ARG A 134 6.78 19.34 2.80
CA ARG A 134 7.22 20.74 2.71
C ARG A 134 6.92 21.35 1.34
N PHE A 135 7.08 20.59 0.25
CA PHE A 135 6.79 21.11 -1.09
C PHE A 135 5.29 21.30 -1.32
N LEU A 136 4.47 20.39 -0.79
CA LEU A 136 3.02 20.56 -0.78
C LEU A 136 2.60 21.78 0.04
N ALA A 137 3.16 21.97 1.24
CA ALA A 137 2.86 23.13 2.07
C ALA A 137 3.20 24.46 1.37
N LEU A 138 4.32 24.50 0.64
CA LEU A 138 4.67 25.67 -0.18
C LEU A 138 3.68 25.89 -1.32
N GLN A 139 3.23 24.84 -2.00
CA GLN A 139 2.22 24.94 -3.06
C GLN A 139 0.89 25.48 -2.52
N ILE A 140 0.40 24.89 -1.43
CA ILE A 140 -0.83 25.33 -0.76
C ILE A 140 -0.70 26.79 -0.32
N LYS A 141 0.42 27.16 0.29
CA LYS A 141 0.68 28.55 0.68
C LYS A 141 0.62 29.50 -0.52
N ALA A 142 1.28 29.14 -1.62
CA ALA A 142 1.32 29.94 -2.84
C ALA A 142 -0.09 30.15 -3.43
N GLU A 143 -0.94 29.11 -3.43
CA GLU A 143 -2.37 29.22 -3.79
C GLU A 143 -3.13 30.18 -2.87
N VAL A 144 -2.98 30.04 -1.55
CA VAL A 144 -3.64 30.91 -0.55
C VAL A 144 -3.21 32.38 -0.70
N GLU A 145 -1.94 32.63 -1.02
CA GLU A 145 -1.40 33.98 -1.25
C GLU A 145 -1.72 34.52 -2.65
N GLY A 146 -2.44 33.79 -3.49
CA GLY A 146 -2.81 34.20 -4.85
C GLY A 146 -1.63 34.24 -5.83
N THR A 147 -0.56 33.51 -5.53
CA THR A 147 0.67 33.41 -6.34
C THR A 147 1.01 31.94 -6.67
N PRO A 148 0.06 31.18 -7.26
CA PRO A 148 0.23 29.74 -7.45
C PRO A 148 1.45 29.40 -8.30
N PHE A 149 2.11 28.29 -7.96
CA PHE A 149 3.16 27.76 -8.82
C PHE A 149 2.57 27.40 -10.17
N ARG A 150 3.28 27.76 -11.23
CA ARG A 150 2.92 27.32 -12.58
C ARG A 150 3.42 25.90 -12.75
N PRO A 151 2.52 24.91 -12.99
CA PRO A 151 2.95 23.58 -13.36
C PRO A 151 3.85 23.65 -14.59
N TYR A 152 4.86 22.80 -14.61
CA TYR A 152 5.64 22.61 -15.83
C TYR A 152 4.71 22.03 -16.90
N ASP A 153 4.65 22.70 -18.05
CA ASP A 153 3.94 22.23 -19.24
C ASP A 153 4.97 22.04 -20.35
N LYS A 154 4.89 20.91 -21.03
CA LYS A 154 5.90 20.45 -22.00
C LYS A 154 5.69 21.03 -23.39
#